data_AF-A0A822EUP8-F1
#
_entry.id   AF-A0A822EUP8-F1
#
_cell.length_a   1.000
_cell.length_b   1.000
_cell.length_c   1.000
_cell.angle_alpha   90.00
_cell.angle_beta   90.00
_cell.angle_gamma   90.00
#
_symmetry.space_group_name_H-M   'P 1'
#
loop_
_entity.id
_entity.type
_entity.pdbx_description
1 polymer ?
#
loop_
_entity_poly.entity_id
_entity_poly.type
_entity_poly.pdbx_seq_one_letter_code
_entity_poly.pdbx_strand_id
1 'polypeptide(L)'
;DAFGSGASKAISDAFHTSGLNVTQMLLFDIAKRSFRADLKNTLINSPTRIIILWAESIYTYIILEEALQSNVVGPYFTWILCSRISLNSFNITYKDNLIGMLLIEPVVGAVINAPYNVTLLNEAHKIWQEYENETFPGSTNVDDYALFAFDATWSLIKSLEELCLSTINNFSSSCLSCNSSSSCY
;
A
#
# COMPACT_ATOMS: atom_id res chain seq x y z
N ASP A 1 -0.99 -7.95 6.48
CA ASP A 1 -2.18 -7.76 7.35
C ASP A 1 -2.00 -6.49 8.16
N ALA A 2 -3.07 -5.97 8.76
CA ALA A 2 -3.05 -4.72 9.53
C ALA A 2 -2.07 -4.74 10.73
N PHE A 3 -1.70 -5.93 11.21
CA PHE A 3 -0.78 -6.13 12.33
C PHE A 3 0.67 -6.42 11.91
N GLY A 4 0.96 -6.41 10.61
CA GLY A 4 2.31 -6.58 10.07
C GLY A 4 2.86 -8.01 10.06
N SER A 5 2.14 -9.01 10.59
CA SER A 5 2.60 -10.41 10.65
C SER A 5 2.78 -11.03 9.26
N GLY A 6 1.84 -10.77 8.34
CA GLY A 6 1.90 -11.26 6.97
C GLY A 6 3.02 -10.60 6.18
N ALA A 7 3.26 -9.30 6.40
CA ALA A 7 4.35 -8.58 5.74
C ALA A 7 5.71 -9.05 6.24
N SER A 8 5.85 -9.20 7.56
CA SER A 8 7.03 -9.77 8.19
C SER A 8 7.42 -11.13 7.62
N LYS A 9 6.43 -12.02 7.45
CA LYS A 9 6.64 -13.32 6.79
C LYS A 9 7.10 -13.15 5.34
N ALA A 10 6.35 -12.38 4.53
CA ALA A 10 6.65 -12.20 3.12
C ALA A 10 8.04 -11.58 2.87
N ILE A 11 8.44 -10.58 3.67
CA ILE A 11 9.76 -9.96 3.60
C ILE A 11 10.85 -10.96 3.97
N SER A 12 10.65 -11.71 5.06
CA SER A 12 11.62 -12.72 5.51
C SER A 12 11.82 -13.81 4.47
N ASP A 13 10.74 -14.32 3.89
CA ASP A 13 10.76 -15.35 2.85
C ASP A 13 11.49 -14.83 1.59
N ALA A 14 11.16 -13.62 1.12
CA ALA A 14 11.79 -13.02 -0.05
C ALA A 14 13.30 -12.78 0.13
N PHE A 15 13.69 -12.32 1.33
CA PHE A 15 15.10 -12.09 1.65
C PHE A 15 15.86 -13.40 1.74
N HIS A 16 15.30 -14.40 2.41
CA HIS A 16 15.90 -15.73 2.49
C HIS A 16 16.14 -16.33 1.09
N THR A 17 15.16 -16.24 0.18
CA THR A 17 15.33 -16.67 -1.22
C THR A 17 16.43 -15.91 -1.96
N SER A 18 16.70 -14.66 -1.56
CA SER A 18 17.74 -13.81 -2.13
C SER A 18 19.10 -13.94 -1.43
N GLY A 19 19.24 -14.87 -0.47
CA GLY A 19 20.46 -15.05 0.32
C GLY A 19 20.71 -13.95 1.36
N LEU A 20 19.68 -13.18 1.70
CA LEU A 20 19.70 -12.14 2.73
C LEU A 20 18.99 -12.64 4.00
N ASN A 21 19.44 -12.21 5.16
CA ASN A 21 18.84 -12.59 6.44
C ASN A 21 18.25 -11.38 7.15
N VAL A 22 17.02 -11.53 7.64
CA VAL A 22 16.43 -10.62 8.62
C VAL A 22 17.01 -10.96 9.99
N THR A 23 17.86 -10.08 10.51
CA THR A 23 18.59 -10.30 11.77
C THR A 23 17.73 -10.08 13.00
N GLN A 24 16.76 -9.16 12.91
CA GLN A 24 15.94 -8.75 14.03
C GLN A 24 14.59 -8.20 13.58
N MET A 25 13.58 -8.44 14.40
CA MET A 25 12.24 -7.90 14.23
C MET A 25 11.89 -7.01 15.42
N LEU A 26 11.55 -5.76 15.14
CA LEU A 26 11.12 -4.79 16.14
C LEU A 26 9.61 -4.63 16.04
N LEU A 27 8.91 -4.88 17.15
CA LEU A 27 7.46 -4.79 17.21
C LEU A 27 7.04 -3.45 17.82
N PHE A 28 6.26 -2.70 17.05
CA PHE A 28 5.59 -1.50 17.52
C PHE A 28 4.19 -1.85 18.04
N ASP A 29 3.90 -1.45 19.28
CA ASP A 29 2.59 -1.65 19.90
C ASP A 29 1.67 -0.48 19.50
N ILE A 30 0.69 -0.77 18.63
CA ILE A 30 -0.26 0.23 18.13
C ILE A 30 -1.09 0.86 19.25
N ALA A 31 -1.47 0.09 20.28
CA ALA A 31 -2.30 0.58 21.36
C ALA A 31 -1.51 1.51 22.30
N LYS A 32 -0.24 1.17 22.56
CA LYS A 32 0.66 1.98 23.41
C LYS A 32 1.39 3.08 22.65
N ARG A 33 1.40 3.01 21.32
CA ARG A 33 2.16 3.89 20.41
C ARG A 33 3.66 3.94 20.76
N SER A 34 4.24 2.78 21.05
CA SER A 34 5.66 2.66 21.39
C SER A 34 6.22 1.32 20.95
N PHE A 35 7.54 1.21 20.82
CA PHE A 35 8.18 -0.09 20.67
C PHE A 35 8.03 -0.95 21.94
N ARG A 36 7.93 -2.27 21.76
CA ARG A 36 7.95 -3.23 22.87
C ARG A 36 9.33 -3.37 23.52
N ALA A 37 10.38 -3.05 22.79
CA ALA A 37 11.76 -3.02 23.23
C ALA A 37 12.31 -1.58 23.13
N ASP A 38 13.39 -1.29 23.84
CA ASP A 38 14.11 -0.02 23.69
C ASP A 38 14.72 0.06 22.29
N LEU A 39 14.13 0.90 21.42
CA LEU A 39 14.55 1.07 20.03
C LEU A 39 16.03 1.44 19.92
N LYS A 40 16.47 2.42 20.71
CA LYS A 40 17.83 2.96 20.66
C LYS A 40 18.84 1.90 21.05
N ASN A 41 18.65 1.30 22.22
CA ASN A 41 19.57 0.30 22.73
C ASN A 41 19.61 -0.93 21.82
N THR A 42 18.48 -1.29 21.23
CA THR A 42 18.41 -2.42 20.30
C THR A 42 19.19 -2.17 19.02
N LEU A 43 19.01 -1.00 18.39
CA LEU A 43 19.67 -0.68 17.13
C LEU A 43 21.17 -0.42 17.28
N ILE A 44 21.59 0.27 18.35
CA ILE A 44 23.02 0.59 18.58
C ILE A 44 23.83 -0.68 18.84
N ASN A 45 23.27 -1.66 19.57
CA ASN A 45 23.96 -2.92 19.89
C ASN A 45 23.86 -3.96 18.77
N SER A 46 23.04 -3.72 17.75
CA SER A 46 22.97 -4.55 16.55
C SER A 46 24.06 -4.13 15.55
N PRO A 47 24.63 -5.04 14.74
CA PRO A 47 25.45 -4.65 13.59
C PRO A 47 24.61 -4.12 12.42
N THR A 48 23.27 -4.18 12.51
CA THR A 48 22.35 -3.83 11.43
C THR A 48 22.23 -2.32 11.27
N ARG A 49 22.32 -1.83 10.03
CA ARG A 49 22.20 -0.39 9.69
C ARG A 49 21.09 -0.08 8.68
N ILE A 50 20.41 -1.11 8.18
CA ILE A 50 19.27 -0.98 7.27
C ILE A 50 18.02 -1.42 8.04
N ILE A 51 17.03 -0.53 8.11
CA ILE A 51 15.75 -0.79 8.75
C ILE A 51 14.67 -0.75 7.68
N ILE A 52 13.81 -1.77 7.67
CA ILE A 52 12.61 -1.80 6.84
C ILE A 52 11.42 -1.56 7.76
N LEU A 53 10.70 -0.46 7.51
CA LEU A 53 9.55 -0.05 8.28
C LEU A 53 8.26 -0.40 7.55
N TRP A 54 7.59 -1.44 8.04
CA TRP A 54 6.25 -1.81 7.62
C TRP A 54 5.21 -1.34 8.63
N ALA A 55 4.57 -0.20 8.35
CA ALA A 55 3.50 0.36 9.17
C ALA A 55 2.61 1.28 8.33
N GLU A 56 1.36 1.52 8.76
CA GLU A 56 0.49 2.53 8.15
C GLU A 56 1.05 3.95 8.40
N SER A 57 0.71 4.89 7.53
CA SER A 57 1.25 6.27 7.53
C SER A 57 1.17 6.97 8.89
N ILE A 58 0.07 6.79 9.63
CA ILE A 58 -0.12 7.38 10.96
C ILE A 58 0.91 6.85 11.99
N TYR A 59 1.26 5.56 11.93
CA TYR A 59 2.24 4.96 12.83
C TYR A 59 3.66 5.18 12.33
N THR A 60 3.88 5.22 11.02
CA THR A 60 5.17 5.57 10.41
C THR A 60 5.67 6.91 10.93
N TYR A 61 4.80 7.93 11.01
CA TYR A 61 5.15 9.23 11.58
C TYR A 61 5.65 9.10 13.03
N ILE A 62 4.89 8.43 13.89
CA ILE A 62 5.20 8.29 15.32
C ILE A 62 6.53 7.54 15.51
N ILE A 63 6.72 6.46 14.76
CA ILE A 63 7.94 5.64 14.80
C ILE A 63 9.16 6.46 14.41
N LEU A 64 9.06 7.27 13.34
CA LEU A 64 10.16 8.10 12.88
C LEU A 64 10.46 9.25 13.84
N GLU A 65 9.44 9.81 14.51
CA GLU A 65 9.64 10.80 15.56
C GLU A 65 10.43 10.21 16.74
N GLU A 66 10.09 8.99 17.18
CA GLU A 66 10.85 8.27 18.22
C GLU A 66 12.29 7.95 17.76
N ALA A 67 12.47 7.55 16.50
CA ALA A 67 13.78 7.26 15.92
C ALA A 67 14.67 8.52 15.83
N LEU A 68 14.08 9.67 15.49
CA LEU A 68 14.76 10.97 15.48
C LEU A 68 15.21 11.37 16.89
N GLN A 69 14.32 11.29 17.88
CA GLN A 69 14.63 11.60 19.28
C GLN A 69 15.70 10.66 19.84
N SER A 70 15.73 9.42 19.37
CA SER A 70 16.71 8.40 19.75
C SER A 70 18.03 8.49 18.98
N ASN A 71 18.13 9.37 17.98
CA ASN A 71 19.28 9.52 17.07
C ASN A 71 19.67 8.20 16.37
N VAL A 72 18.67 7.45 15.90
CA VAL A 72 18.84 6.16 15.17
C VAL A 72 18.35 6.25 13.73
N VAL A 73 18.53 7.42 13.12
CA VAL A 73 18.24 7.73 11.72
C VAL A 73 19.55 8.08 10.99
N GLY A 74 19.48 8.79 9.85
CA GLY A 74 20.66 9.19 9.11
C GLY A 74 21.63 10.04 9.96
N PRO A 75 22.95 9.99 9.68
CA PRO A 75 23.60 9.30 8.55
C PRO A 75 23.95 7.82 8.84
N TYR A 76 23.74 7.34 10.06
CA TYR A 76 24.23 6.01 10.48
C TYR A 76 23.27 4.87 10.15
N PHE A 77 21.98 5.18 10.03
CA PHE A 77 20.94 4.20 9.73
C PHE A 77 20.19 4.61 8.46
N THR A 78 19.98 3.66 7.56
CA THR A 78 19.13 3.80 6.38
C THR A 78 17.76 3.22 6.66
N TRP A 79 16.72 4.03 6.55
CA TRP A 79 15.34 3.61 6.73
C TRP A 79 14.66 3.46 5.37
N ILE A 80 14.01 2.32 5.17
CA ILE A 80 13.20 2.01 4.00
C ILE A 80 11.74 1.95 4.47
N LEU A 81 10.95 2.89 3.98
CA LEU A 81 9.55 3.08 4.35
C LEU A 81 8.65 2.36 3.34
N CYS A 82 7.54 1.79 3.79
CA CYS A 82 6.49 1.25 2.92
C CYS A 82 5.24 2.14 2.84
N SER A 83 5.26 3.30 3.51
CA SER A 83 4.14 4.24 3.58
C SER A 83 4.63 5.67 3.39
N ARG A 84 3.93 6.42 2.55
CA ARG A 84 4.22 7.84 2.32
C ARG A 84 3.85 8.66 3.55
N ILE A 85 4.73 9.57 3.93
CA ILE A 85 4.54 10.52 5.05
C ILE A 85 4.94 11.93 4.63
N SER A 86 4.25 12.93 5.15
CA SER A 86 4.64 14.33 4.96
C SER A 86 5.83 14.67 5.86
N LEU A 87 6.97 14.98 5.24
CA LEU A 87 8.16 15.43 5.96
C LEU A 87 7.98 16.81 6.61
N ASN A 88 6.99 17.59 6.18
CA ASN A 88 6.70 18.91 6.74
C ASN A 88 6.18 18.87 8.17
N SER A 89 5.68 17.71 8.58
CA SER A 89 5.15 17.46 9.93
C SER A 89 6.25 17.38 10.99
N PHE A 90 7.51 17.14 10.59
CA PHE A 90 8.63 16.99 11.53
C PHE A 90 9.28 18.34 11.86
N ASN A 91 9.82 18.43 13.08
CA ASN A 91 10.58 19.59 13.53
C ASN A 91 11.75 19.87 12.57
N ILE A 92 11.82 21.12 12.09
CA ILE A 92 12.78 21.56 11.09
C ILE A 92 14.24 21.31 11.53
N THR A 93 14.53 21.39 12.83
CA THR A 93 15.86 21.16 13.40
C THR A 93 16.40 19.76 13.12
N TYR A 94 15.52 18.76 12.97
CA TYR A 94 15.92 17.36 12.79
C TYR A 94 15.63 16.83 11.39
N LYS A 95 15.13 17.66 10.47
CA LYS A 95 14.78 17.23 9.10
C LYS A 95 15.98 16.69 8.33
N ASP A 96 17.17 17.26 8.54
CA ASP A 96 18.37 16.81 7.84
C ASP A 96 18.74 15.36 8.20
N ASN A 97 18.36 14.88 9.39
CA ASN A 97 18.58 13.49 9.80
C ASN A 97 17.65 12.50 9.09
N LEU A 98 16.61 12.99 8.40
CA LEU A 98 15.72 12.20 7.55
C LEU A 98 16.24 12.08 6.10
N ILE A 99 17.34 12.76 5.75
CA ILE A 99 17.95 12.65 4.43
C ILE A 99 18.49 11.23 4.24
N GLY A 100 18.24 10.66 3.06
CA GLY A 100 18.70 9.32 2.69
C GLY A 100 17.72 8.19 3.03
N MET A 101 16.52 8.50 3.56
CA MET A 101 15.45 7.51 3.64
C MET A 101 14.95 7.12 2.25
N LEU A 102 14.59 5.86 2.09
CA LEU A 102 14.00 5.30 0.88
C LEU A 102 12.51 5.06 1.10
N LEU A 103 11.69 5.24 0.07
CA LEU A 103 10.27 4.92 0.09
C LEU A 103 10.01 3.87 -1.00
N ILE A 104 9.31 2.80 -0.60
CA ILE A 104 8.73 1.83 -1.51
C ILE A 104 7.23 2.11 -1.54
N GLU A 105 6.72 2.44 -2.72
CA GLU A 105 5.29 2.64 -2.95
C GLU A 105 4.83 1.75 -4.10
N PRO A 106 3.62 1.16 -4.01
CA PRO A 106 2.99 0.56 -5.19
C PRO A 106 2.78 1.67 -6.23
N VAL A 107 3.02 1.33 -7.49
CA VAL A 107 2.95 2.29 -8.60
C VAL A 107 1.98 1.77 -9.66
N VAL A 108 1.20 2.68 -10.22
CA VAL A 108 0.33 2.39 -11.37
C VAL A 108 1.14 2.24 -12.65
N GLY A 109 0.57 1.53 -13.64
CA GLY A 109 1.27 1.20 -14.88
C GLY A 109 1.86 2.40 -15.61
N ALA A 110 1.21 3.57 -15.54
CA ALA A 110 1.71 4.80 -16.14
C ALA A 110 3.08 5.26 -15.60
N VAL A 111 3.38 5.00 -14.31
CA VAL A 111 4.65 5.42 -13.67
C VAL A 111 5.82 4.55 -14.11
N ILE A 112 5.56 3.27 -14.41
CA ILE A 112 6.58 2.29 -14.82
C ILE A 112 6.57 2.01 -16.33
N ASN A 113 5.85 2.83 -17.11
CA ASN A 113 5.61 2.62 -18.55
C ASN A 113 5.05 1.22 -18.88
N ALA A 114 4.31 0.61 -17.95
CA ALA A 114 3.58 -0.61 -18.22
C ALA A 114 2.37 -0.29 -19.12
N PRO A 115 2.02 -1.16 -20.07
CA PRO A 115 0.87 -0.94 -20.93
C PRO A 115 -0.42 -0.92 -20.12
N TYR A 116 -1.26 0.09 -20.35
CA TYR A 116 -2.58 0.23 -19.73
C TYR A 116 -3.61 0.72 -20.76
N ASN A 117 -4.89 0.49 -20.47
CA ASN A 117 -5.97 0.88 -21.38
C ASN A 117 -6.32 2.35 -21.20
N VAL A 118 -5.59 3.22 -21.91
CA VAL A 118 -5.78 4.67 -21.91
C VAL A 118 -7.21 5.05 -22.33
N THR A 119 -7.80 4.33 -23.29
CA THR A 119 -9.15 4.61 -23.77
C THR A 119 -10.17 4.44 -22.67
N LEU A 120 -10.15 3.29 -21.98
CA LEU A 120 -11.09 3.00 -20.89
C LEU A 120 -10.92 3.98 -19.73
N LEU A 121 -9.67 4.30 -19.36
CA LEU A 121 -9.39 5.27 -18.31
C LEU A 121 -9.91 6.68 -18.64
N ASN A 122 -9.71 7.13 -19.89
CA ASN A 122 -10.20 8.44 -20.33
C ASN A 122 -11.73 8.50 -20.34
N GLU A 123 -12.41 7.44 -20.75
CA GLU A 123 -13.87 7.38 -20.68
C GLU A 123 -14.35 7.39 -19.22
N ALA A 124 -13.69 6.66 -18.32
CA ALA A 124 -14.01 6.71 -16.89
C ALA A 124 -13.85 8.13 -16.32
N HIS A 125 -12.76 8.84 -16.66
CA HIS A 125 -12.57 10.24 -16.27
C HIS A 125 -13.66 11.16 -16.82
N LYS A 126 -14.08 11.00 -18.08
CA LYS A 126 -15.16 11.79 -18.67
C LYS A 126 -16.48 11.58 -17.94
N ILE A 127 -16.82 10.33 -17.64
CA ILE A 127 -18.04 9.98 -16.91
C ILE A 127 -18.02 10.59 -15.50
N TRP A 128 -16.89 10.48 -14.78
CA TRP A 128 -16.73 11.10 -13.46
C TRP A 128 -16.89 12.62 -13.55
N GLN A 129 -16.24 13.25 -14.52
CA GLN A 129 -16.35 14.69 -14.73
C GLN A 129 -17.77 15.14 -15.10
N GLU A 130 -18.51 14.35 -15.87
CA GLU A 130 -19.87 14.69 -16.30
C GLU A 130 -20.88 14.56 -15.15
N TYR A 131 -20.82 13.46 -14.38
CA TYR A 131 -21.86 13.13 -13.39
C TYR A 131 -21.49 13.45 -11.94
N GLU A 132 -20.20 13.52 -11.62
CA GLU A 132 -19.67 13.63 -10.25
C GLU A 132 -18.55 14.69 -10.19
N ASN A 133 -18.76 15.81 -10.89
CA ASN A 133 -17.76 16.88 -11.05
C ASN A 133 -17.22 17.44 -9.72
N GLU A 134 -18.06 17.51 -8.68
CA GLU A 134 -17.66 18.03 -7.37
C GLU A 134 -16.63 17.14 -6.65
N THR A 135 -16.61 15.84 -6.97
CA THR A 135 -15.69 14.87 -6.37
C THR A 135 -14.52 14.50 -7.29
N PHE A 136 -14.55 14.93 -8.55
CA PHE A 136 -13.50 14.64 -9.52
C PHE A 136 -12.23 15.47 -9.20
N PRO A 137 -11.09 14.83 -8.84
CA PRO A 137 -9.88 15.56 -8.45
C PRO A 137 -9.10 16.13 -9.65
N GLY A 138 -9.55 15.83 -10.88
CA GLY A 138 -8.82 16.06 -12.12
C GLY A 138 -8.01 14.83 -12.53
N SER A 139 -7.79 14.67 -13.84
CA SER A 139 -7.20 13.46 -14.42
C SER A 139 -5.75 13.16 -13.99
N THR A 140 -5.06 14.14 -13.40
CA THR A 140 -3.68 13.99 -12.92
C THR A 140 -3.57 13.81 -11.41
N ASN A 141 -4.69 13.95 -10.67
CA ASN A 141 -4.72 13.92 -9.21
C ASN A 141 -5.57 12.76 -8.67
N VAL A 142 -5.95 11.81 -9.54
CA VAL A 142 -6.63 10.59 -9.12
C VAL A 142 -5.67 9.75 -8.31
N ASP A 143 -6.10 9.32 -7.13
CA ASP A 143 -5.32 8.46 -6.25
C ASP A 143 -5.15 7.06 -6.87
N ASP A 144 -3.96 6.49 -6.76
CA ASP A 144 -3.64 5.15 -7.30
C ASP A 144 -4.59 4.06 -6.77
N TYR A 145 -5.06 4.18 -5.53
CA TYR A 145 -6.04 3.24 -4.97
C TYR A 145 -7.41 3.33 -5.65
N ALA A 146 -7.79 4.50 -6.16
CA ALA A 146 -9.02 4.64 -6.95
C ALA A 146 -8.89 3.89 -8.29
N LEU A 147 -7.70 3.92 -8.91
CA LEU A 147 -7.41 3.16 -10.12
C LEU A 147 -7.43 1.65 -9.86
N PHE A 148 -6.87 1.19 -8.73
CA PHE A 148 -6.96 -0.22 -8.34
C PHE A 148 -8.39 -0.66 -8.07
N ALA A 149 -9.23 0.19 -7.46
CA ALA A 149 -10.64 -0.10 -7.24
C ALA A 149 -11.42 -0.18 -8.56
N PHE A 150 -11.09 0.68 -9.52
CA PHE A 150 -11.63 0.64 -10.88
C PHE A 150 -11.29 -0.69 -11.57
N ASP A 151 -10.01 -1.08 -11.58
CA ASP A 151 -9.56 -2.34 -12.18
C ASP A 151 -10.20 -3.56 -11.50
N ALA A 152 -10.32 -3.56 -10.17
CA ALA A 152 -10.98 -4.63 -9.43
C ALA A 152 -12.46 -4.76 -9.80
N THR A 153 -13.16 -3.63 -9.92
CA THR A 153 -14.58 -3.58 -10.30
C THR A 153 -14.78 -4.11 -11.71
N TRP A 154 -13.95 -3.67 -12.67
CA TRP A 154 -14.06 -4.11 -14.05
C TRP A 154 -13.71 -5.59 -14.21
N SER A 155 -12.69 -6.07 -13.47
CA SER A 155 -12.32 -7.49 -13.43
C SER A 155 -13.46 -8.36 -12.89
N LEU A 156 -14.17 -7.90 -11.86
CA LEU A 156 -15.34 -8.59 -11.33
C LEU A 156 -16.47 -8.65 -12.36
N ILE A 157 -16.79 -7.53 -13.02
CA ILE A 157 -17.82 -7.48 -14.07
C ILE A 157 -17.49 -8.48 -15.18
N LYS A 158 -16.25 -8.49 -15.67
CA LYS A 158 -15.82 -9.44 -16.72
C LYS A 158 -15.89 -10.89 -16.27
N SER A 159 -15.50 -11.17 -15.03
CA SER A 159 -15.59 -12.53 -14.47
C SER A 159 -17.04 -13.02 -14.38
N LEU A 160 -17.98 -12.13 -14.00
CA LEU A 160 -19.41 -12.45 -13.95
C LEU A 160 -20.00 -12.65 -15.35
N GLU A 161 -19.62 -11.81 -16.33
CA GLU A 161 -20.01 -11.98 -17.73
C GLU A 161 -19.53 -13.34 -18.28
N GLU A 162 -18.28 -13.72 -18.05
CA GLU A 162 -17.73 -15.01 -18.47
C GLU A 162 -18.44 -16.19 -17.79
N LEU A 163 -18.67 -16.10 -16.48
CA LEU A 163 -19.41 -17.12 -15.74
C LEU A 163 -20.81 -17.30 -16.32
N CYS A 164 -21.49 -16.19 -16.59
CA CYS A 164 -22.81 -16.19 -17.22
C CYS A 164 -22.80 -16.86 -18.60
N LEU A 165 -21.86 -16.48 -19.48
CA LEU A 165 -21.73 -17.06 -20.82
C LEU A 165 -21.43 -18.57 -20.76
N SER A 166 -20.57 -18.99 -19.83
CA SER A 166 -20.27 -20.42 -19.63
C SER A 166 -21.48 -21.23 -19.13
N THR A 167 -22.36 -20.58 -18.36
CA THR A 167 -23.59 -21.19 -17.82
C THR A 167 -24.64 -21.33 -18.91
N ILE A 168 -24.83 -20.28 -19.75
CA ILE A 168 -25.75 -20.31 -20.90
C ILE A 168 -25.37 -21.40 -21.90
N ASN A 169 -24.07 -21.61 -22.12
CA ASN A 169 -23.59 -22.64 -23.05
C ASN A 169 -23.82 -24.08 -22.54
N ASN A 170 -24.00 -24.28 -21.23
CA ASN A 170 -24.23 -25.60 -20.61
C ASN A 170 -25.69 -25.85 -20.22
N PHE A 171 -26.48 -24.80 -19.98
CA PHE A 171 -27.90 -24.87 -19.64
C PHE A 171 -28.65 -23.71 -20.32
N SER A 172 -29.76 -24.02 -20.99
CA SER A 172 -30.60 -23.06 -21.71
C SER A 172 -31.39 -22.10 -20.79
N SER A 173 -30.71 -21.45 -19.84
CA SER A 173 -31.30 -20.48 -18.89
C SER A 173 -30.58 -19.15 -18.99
N SER A 174 -31.34 -18.04 -19.04
CA SER A 174 -30.78 -16.70 -18.94
C SER A 174 -30.17 -16.49 -17.55
N CYS A 175 -28.97 -15.93 -17.47
CA CYS A 175 -28.30 -15.64 -16.19
C CYS A 175 -29.08 -14.67 -15.29
N LEU A 176 -30.05 -13.96 -15.85
CA LEU A 176 -30.96 -13.06 -15.15
C LEU A 176 -32.39 -13.63 -15.16
N SER A 177 -32.61 -14.79 -14.56
CA SER A 177 -33.97 -15.20 -14.20
C SER A 177 -34.28 -14.72 -12.78
N CYS A 178 -34.71 -13.47 -12.65
CA CYS A 178 -35.28 -13.01 -11.40
C CYS A 178 -36.70 -13.58 -11.26
N ASN A 179 -36.82 -14.73 -10.58
CA ASN A 179 -38.09 -15.16 -10.02
C ASN A 179 -38.34 -14.31 -8.77
N SER A 180 -39.55 -13.77 -8.65
CA SER A 180 -40.01 -12.75 -7.70
C SER A 180 -39.95 -13.14 -6.20
N SER A 181 -39.16 -14.14 -5.81
CA SER A 181 -39.09 -14.66 -4.45
C SER A 181 -37.68 -14.99 -3.95
N SER A 182 -36.61 -14.76 -4.72
CA SER A 182 -35.25 -14.92 -4.20
C SER A 182 -34.27 -13.98 -4.89
N SER A 183 -33.51 -13.24 -4.08
CA SER A 183 -32.46 -12.31 -4.47
C SER A 183 -31.56 -12.88 -5.59
N CYS A 184 -31.40 -12.10 -6.66
CA CYS A 184 -30.54 -12.40 -7.80
C CYS A 184 -29.08 -12.07 -7.44
N TYR A 185 -28.16 -12.98 -7.74
CA TYR A 185 -26.70 -12.74 -7.75
C TYR A 185 -26.21 -12.81 -9.19
#